data_AF-A0A927TR97-F1
#
_entry.id   AF-A0A927TR97-F1
#
_cell.length_a   1.000
_cell.length_b   1.000
_cell.length_c   1.000
_cell.angle_alpha   90.00
_cell.angle_beta   90.00
_cell.angle_gamma   90.00
#
_symmetry.space_group_name_H-M   'P 1'
#
loop_
_entity.id
_entity.type
_entity.pdbx_description
1 polymer ?
#
loop_
_entity_poly.entity_id
_entity_poly.type
_entity_poly.pdbx_seq_one_letter_code
_entity_poly.pdbx_strand_id
1 'polypeptide(L)' 'MANRGRPVSDNPRSVKVDIRMTEEEKSMLDAYANEHNLTKTQVLVKAFNEMMKRESRKRK' A
#
# COMPACT_ATOMS: atom_id res chain seq x y z
N MET A 1 38.82 -3.64 -7.32
CA MET A 1 37.73 -3.77 -6.32
C MET A 1 36.57 -2.92 -6.81
N ALA A 2 35.52 -3.56 -7.35
CA ALA A 2 34.42 -2.85 -7.99
C ALA A 2 33.38 -2.40 -6.95
N ASN A 3 32.97 -1.14 -7.04
CA ASN A 3 32.02 -0.46 -6.16
C ASN A 3 30.73 -1.26 -6.02
N ARG A 4 30.43 -1.76 -4.82
CA ARG A 4 29.07 -2.24 -4.52
C ARG A 4 28.19 -1.00 -4.41
N GLY A 5 27.30 -0.79 -5.39
CA GLY A 5 26.30 0.28 -5.36
C GLY A 5 25.28 0.10 -4.22
N ARG A 6 24.18 0.87 -4.26
CA ARG A 6 23.09 0.81 -3.26
C ARG A 6 22.72 -0.65 -2.97
N PRO A 7 22.72 -1.09 -1.69
CA PRO A 7 22.34 -2.45 -1.33
C PRO A 7 20.99 -2.79 -1.97
N VAL A 8 20.94 -3.91 -2.69
CA VAL A 8 19.69 -4.44 -3.23
C VAL A 8 18.86 -4.84 -2.01
N SER A 9 17.82 -4.07 -1.69
CA SER A 9 16.83 -4.51 -0.71
C SER A 9 16.26 -5.85 -1.18
N ASP A 10 16.19 -6.82 -0.27
CA ASP A 10 15.80 -8.20 -0.55
C ASP A 10 14.36 -8.32 -1.10
N ASN A 11 13.49 -7.36 -0.79
CA ASN A 11 12.13 -7.30 -1.32
C ASN A 11 11.75 -5.87 -1.74
N PRO A 12 12.21 -5.41 -2.92
CA PRO A 12 11.86 -4.09 -3.40
C PRO A 12 10.39 -4.08 -3.84
N ARG A 13 9.65 -3.03 -3.46
CA ARG A 13 8.30 -2.76 -3.98
C ARG A 13 8.39 -2.28 -5.43
N SER A 14 8.82 -3.16 -6.33
CA SER A 14 9.12 -2.86 -7.73
C SER A 14 7.89 -2.78 -8.63
N VAL A 15 6.72 -3.21 -8.13
CA VAL A 15 5.47 -3.18 -8.87
C VAL A 15 4.74 -1.88 -8.59
N LYS A 16 4.48 -1.09 -9.63
CA LYS A 16 3.68 0.13 -9.57
C LYS A 16 2.25 -0.18 -9.99
N VAL A 17 1.29 0.34 -9.23
CA VAL A 17 -0.14 0.29 -9.55
C VAL A 17 -0.64 1.72 -9.64
N ASP A 18 -1.19 2.09 -10.79
CA ASP A 18 -1.82 3.40 -11.01
C ASP A 18 -3.35 3.22 -10.95
N ILE A 19 -4.01 4.02 -10.13
CA ILE A 19 -5.46 3.94 -9.88
C ILE A 19 -6.07 5.30 -10.19
N ARG A 20 -7.18 5.32 -10.93
CA ARG A 20 -8.01 6.51 -11.11
C ARG A 20 -9.02 6.59 -9.98
N MET A 21 -9.07 7.72 -9.31
CA MET A 21 -9.96 8.00 -8.18
C MET A 21 -10.65 9.34 -8.42
N THR A 22 -11.85 9.49 -7.88
CA THR A 22 -12.49 10.81 -7.77
C THR A 22 -11.78 11.69 -6.74
N GLU A 23 -12.06 13.00 -6.76
CA GLU A 23 -11.52 13.94 -5.75
C GLU A 23 -11.98 13.59 -4.34
N GLU A 24 -13.23 13.18 -4.18
CA GLU A 24 -13.82 12.79 -2.89
C GLU A 24 -13.10 11.56 -2.31
N GLU A 25 -12.90 10.51 -3.10
CA GLU A 25 -12.17 9.31 -2.69
C GLU A 25 -10.72 9.62 -2.31
N LYS A 26 -10.05 10.49 -3.07
CA LYS A 26 -8.68 10.92 -2.76
C LYS A 26 -8.65 11.69 -1.43
N SER A 27 -9.60 12.58 -1.21
CA SER A 27 -9.69 13.38 0.02
C SER A 27 -9.90 12.49 1.25
N MET A 28 -10.79 11.51 1.15
CA MET A 28 -11.00 10.51 2.21
C MET A 28 -9.74 9.69 2.48
N LEU A 29 -9.01 9.28 1.42
CA LEU A 29 -7.75 8.55 1.56
C LEU A 29 -6.66 9.40 2.24
N ASP A 30 -6.54 10.68 1.88
CA ASP A 30 -5.60 11.62 2.51
C ASP A 30 -5.91 11.84 3.99
N ALA A 31 -7.19 12.08 4.33
CA ALA A 31 -7.62 12.30 5.71
C ALA A 31 -7.30 11.09 6.60
N TYR A 32 -7.66 9.88 6.14
CA TYR A 32 -7.37 8.64 6.87
C TYR A 32 -5.86 8.39 7.02
N ALA A 33 -5.09 8.64 5.96
CA ALA A 33 -3.64 8.51 5.99
C ALA A 33 -3.02 9.46 7.03
N ASN A 34 -3.49 10.71 7.09
CA ASN A 34 -3.01 11.72 8.02
C ASN A 34 -3.33 11.36 9.48
N GLU A 35 -4.59 11.01 9.77
CA GLU A 35 -5.05 10.65 11.12
C GLU A 35 -4.25 9.48 11.72
N HIS A 36 -3.87 8.52 10.87
CA HIS A 36 -3.15 7.32 11.30
C HIS A 36 -1.62 7.37 11.11
N ASN A 37 -1.06 8.51 10.67
CA ASN A 37 0.37 8.65 10.33
C ASN A 37 0.86 7.58 9.34
N LEU A 38 0.04 7.26 8.34
CA LEU A 38 0.35 6.29 7.28
C LEU A 38 0.56 6.99 5.94
N THR A 39 1.27 6.33 5.04
CA THR A 39 1.29 6.76 3.64
C THR A 39 0.07 6.18 2.91
N LYS A 40 -0.41 6.86 1.86
CA LYS A 40 -1.55 6.41 1.04
C LYS A 40 -1.37 4.96 0.57
N THR A 41 -0.17 4.60 0.12
CA THR A 41 0.17 3.22 -0.26
C THR A 41 0.01 2.24 0.89
N GLN A 42 0.41 2.59 2.10
CA GLN A 42 0.24 1.72 3.27
C GLN A 42 -1.23 1.53 3.62
N VAL A 43 -2.04 2.58 3.52
CA VAL A 43 -3.50 2.49 3.74
C VAL A 43 -4.13 1.53 2.74
N LEU A 44 -3.87 1.70 1.45
CA LEU A 44 -4.41 0.84 0.39
C LEU A 44 -3.98 -0.63 0.56
N VAL A 45 -2.70 -0.88 0.83
CA VAL A 45 -2.18 -2.24 1.05
C VAL A 45 -2.77 -2.88 2.31
N LYS A 46 -2.91 -2.13 3.41
CA LYS A 46 -3.56 -2.62 4.63
C LYS A 46 -5.03 -2.95 4.38
N ALA A 47 -5.76 -2.07 3.71
CA ALA A 47 -7.17 -2.29 3.37
C ALA A 47 -7.34 -3.55 2.52
N PHE A 48 -6.51 -3.73 1.48
CA PHE A 48 -6.53 -4.91 0.64
C PHE A 48 -6.25 -6.20 1.42
N ASN A 49 -5.23 -6.20 2.28
CA ASN A 49 -4.90 -7.36 3.12
C ASN A 49 -6.04 -7.71 4.09
N GLU A 50 -6.70 -6.70 4.68
CA GLU A 50 -7.84 -6.92 5.56
C GLU A 50 -9.07 -7.46 4.80
N MET A 51 -9.32 -7.00 3.58
CA MET A 51 -10.36 -7.57 2.70
C MET A 51 -10.09 -9.05 2.41
N MET A 52 -8.87 -9.38 1.99
CA MET A 52 -8.45 -10.78 1.73
C MET A 52 -8.62 -11.68 2.96
N LYS A 53 -8.23 -11.21 4.16
CA LYS A 53 -8.41 -11.95 5.42
C LYS A 53 -9.88 -12.15 5.82
N ARG A 54 -10.75 -11.22 5.44
CA ARG A 54 -12.20 -11.33 5.70
C ARG A 54 -12.83 -12.36 4.76
N GLU A 55 -12.44 -12.37 3.49
CA GLU A 55 -12.89 -13.36 2.51
C GLU A 55 -12.40 -14.77 2.83
N SER A 56 -11.14 -14.94 3.23
CA SER A 56 -10.62 -16.24 3.65
C SER A 56 -11.31 -16.80 4.89
N ARG A 57 -11.83 -15.93 5.76
CA ARG A 57 -12.64 -16.31 6.93
C ARG A 57 -14.07 -16.71 6.58
N LYS A 58 -14.66 -16.16 5.51
CA LYS A 58 -16.02 -16.50 5.05
C LYS A 58 -16.10 -17.81 4.26
N ARG A 59 -14.97 -18.29 3.71
CA ARG A 59 -14.89 -19.55 2.96
C ARG A 59 -14.55 -20.77 3.82
N LYS A 60 -14.46 -20.60 5.13
CA LYS A 60 -14.20 -21.64 6.13
C LYS A 60 -15.45 -21.86 6.96
#